data_AF-A0A1L9B0I2-F1
#
_entry.id   AF-A0A1L9B0I2-F1
#
_cell.length_a   1.000
_cell.length_b   1.000
_cell.length_c   1.000
_cell.angle_alpha   90.00
_cell.angle_beta   90.00
_cell.angle_gamma   90.00
#
_symmetry.space_group_name_H-M   'P 1'
#
loop_
_entity.id
_entity.type
_entity.pdbx_description
1 polymer ?
#
loop_
_entity_poly.entity_id
_entity_poly.type
_entity_poly.pdbx_seq_one_letter_code
_entity_poly.pdbx_strand_id
1 'polypeptide(L)'
;MVVDLSLPLRLQAQLAIQFRDMSHHVDENKDPSGVSFDDAQLDVFDLGAAIDYDQRYDDPAYWRIRGREQQLMDFSGGAQSDTGKPHRTENVVRAVAKDNPRGRRFHDAATIRWGELHRYTGY
;
A
#
# COMPACT_ATOMS: atom_id res chain seq x y z
N MET A 1 -11.90 -17.55 1.71
CA MET A 1 -12.44 -16.88 2.91
C MET A 1 -13.49 -15.88 2.46
N VAL A 2 -14.63 -15.78 3.15
CA VAL A 2 -15.62 -14.72 2.92
C VAL A 2 -15.29 -13.55 3.84
N VAL A 3 -15.26 -12.31 3.33
CA VAL A 3 -15.05 -11.11 4.14
C VAL A 3 -16.40 -10.49 4.50
N ASP A 4 -16.64 -10.30 5.80
CA ASP A 4 -17.82 -9.66 6.35
C ASP A 4 -17.45 -8.29 6.92
N LEU A 5 -17.85 -7.22 6.23
CA LEU A 5 -17.53 -5.85 6.64
C LEU A 5 -18.27 -5.39 7.92
N SER A 6 -19.20 -6.18 8.43
CA SER A 6 -19.83 -5.95 9.74
C SER A 6 -18.98 -6.44 10.92
N LEU A 7 -17.95 -7.24 10.65
CA LEU A 7 -17.03 -7.78 11.65
C LEU A 7 -15.70 -7.03 11.68
N PRO A 8 -14.93 -7.10 12.78
CA PRO A 8 -13.62 -6.45 12.87
C PRO A 8 -12.65 -6.92 11.78
N LEU A 9 -12.21 -6.01 10.90
CA LEU A 9 -11.30 -6.31 9.79
C LEU A 9 -9.97 -6.94 10.24
N ARG A 10 -9.44 -6.51 11.39
CA ARG A 10 -8.16 -7.03 11.91
C ARG A 10 -8.19 -8.53 12.17
N LEU A 11 -9.28 -9.03 12.75
CA LEU A 11 -9.42 -10.48 13.02
C LEU A 11 -9.52 -11.25 11.71
N GLN A 12 -10.27 -10.72 10.75
CA GLN A 12 -10.41 -11.35 9.43
C GLN A 12 -9.09 -11.36 8.67
N ALA A 13 -8.29 -10.30 8.74
CA ALA A 13 -6.98 -10.23 8.11
C ALA A 13 -5.95 -11.18 8.77
N GLN A 14 -6.00 -11.37 10.09
CA GLN A 14 -5.21 -12.38 10.80
C GLN A 14 -5.60 -13.80 10.35
N LEU A 15 -6.90 -14.08 10.24
CA LEU A 15 -7.38 -15.36 9.73
C LEU A 15 -6.98 -15.58 8.26
N ALA A 16 -6.99 -14.53 7.43
CA ALA A 16 -6.55 -14.61 6.04
C ALA A 16 -5.10 -15.06 5.91
N ILE A 17 -4.21 -14.55 6.78
CA ILE A 17 -2.81 -14.97 6.85
C ILE A 17 -2.71 -16.45 7.24
N GLN A 18 -3.40 -16.87 8.31
CA GLN A 18 -3.40 -18.27 8.74
C GLN A 18 -3.88 -19.21 7.63
N PHE A 19 -4.94 -18.83 6.90
CA PHE A 19 -5.42 -19.61 5.76
C PHE A 19 -4.44 -19.64 4.60
N ARG A 20 -3.76 -18.52 4.31
CA ARG A 20 -2.68 -18.48 3.33
C ARG A 20 -1.59 -19.46 3.72
N ASP A 21 -1.06 -19.36 4.94
CA ASP A 21 0.07 -20.18 5.40
C ASP A 21 -0.27 -21.68 5.41
N MET A 22 -1.49 -22.04 5.80
CA MET A 22 -2.01 -23.41 5.67
C MET A 22 -2.07 -23.91 4.21
N SER A 23 -2.16 -23.01 3.24
CA SER A 23 -2.33 -23.31 1.81
C SER A 23 -1.08 -23.03 0.96
N HIS A 24 -0.06 -22.38 1.53
CA HIS A 24 1.09 -21.82 0.79
C HIS A 24 2.12 -22.87 0.35
N HIS A 25 2.01 -24.11 0.84
CA HIS A 25 2.90 -25.24 0.53
C HIS A 25 2.18 -26.41 -0.16
N VAL A 26 1.14 -26.14 -0.95
CA VAL A 26 0.50 -27.18 -1.77
C VAL A 26 1.10 -27.16 -3.18
N ASP A 27 2.41 -27.34 -3.27
CA ASP A 27 3.05 -27.88 -4.47
C ASP A 27 3.61 -29.28 -4.16
N GLU A 28 3.60 -30.17 -5.15
CA GLU A 28 3.91 -31.59 -4.96
C GLU A 28 5.41 -31.88 -4.72
N ASN A 29 6.24 -30.84 -4.54
CA ASN A 29 7.68 -30.94 -4.40
C ASN A 29 8.16 -30.34 -3.07
N LYS A 30 9.22 -30.90 -2.50
CA LYS A 30 9.84 -30.31 -1.30
C LYS A 30 10.51 -28.99 -1.69
N ASP A 31 10.14 -27.91 -1.00
CA ASP A 31 10.85 -26.64 -1.04
C ASP A 31 12.37 -26.85 -0.86
N PRO A 32 13.22 -26.11 -1.60
CA PRO A 32 14.65 -26.15 -1.37
C PRO A 32 14.95 -25.74 0.07
N SER A 33 15.68 -26.60 0.79
CA SER A 33 15.91 -26.56 2.25
C SER A 33 16.71 -25.36 2.78
N GLY A 34 16.83 -24.28 2.01
CA GLY A 34 17.62 -23.10 2.34
C GLY A 34 17.09 -21.78 1.77
N VAL A 35 15.94 -21.77 1.08
CA VAL A 35 15.29 -20.53 0.63
C VAL A 35 13.91 -20.45 1.28
N SER A 36 13.89 -20.24 2.59
CA SER A 36 12.64 -19.97 3.32
C SER A 36 12.23 -18.54 3.01
N PHE A 37 11.07 -18.35 2.37
CA PHE A 37 10.37 -17.08 2.50
C PHE A 37 10.00 -16.90 3.99
N ASP A 38 10.08 -15.68 4.51
CA ASP A 38 9.62 -15.40 5.87
C ASP A 38 8.10 -15.63 5.98
N ASP A 39 7.64 -15.92 7.20
CA ASP A 39 6.22 -16.07 7.51
C ASP A 39 5.44 -14.82 7.05
N ALA A 40 4.21 -15.05 6.57
CA ALA A 40 3.33 -13.97 6.20
C ALA A 40 2.98 -13.12 7.43
N GLN A 41 3.18 -11.80 7.32
CA GLN A 41 2.88 -10.86 8.40
C GLN A 41 1.77 -9.91 8.00
N LEU A 42 0.98 -9.51 9.00
CA LEU A 42 -0.05 -8.51 8.82
C LEU A 42 0.61 -7.15 8.61
N ASP A 43 0.08 -6.38 7.65
CA ASP A 43 0.53 -5.01 7.44
C ASP A 43 0.35 -4.19 8.73
N VAL A 44 1.43 -3.56 9.18
CA VAL A 44 1.47 -2.76 10.40
C VAL A 44 0.99 -1.34 10.19
N PHE A 45 0.90 -0.88 8.94
CA PHE A 45 0.61 0.51 8.60
C PHE A 45 -0.89 0.75 8.48
N ASP A 46 -1.61 -0.10 7.72
CA ASP A 46 -3.05 0.02 7.56
C ASP A 46 -3.71 -1.30 7.08
N LEU A 47 -5.03 -1.38 7.20
CA LEU A 47 -5.84 -2.49 6.73
C LEU A 47 -6.99 -1.99 5.85
N GLY A 48 -7.01 -2.43 4.59
CA GLY A 48 -8.06 -2.09 3.64
C GLY A 48 -9.37 -2.84 3.89
N ALA A 49 -10.47 -2.21 3.48
CA ALA A 49 -11.81 -2.77 3.46
C ALA A 49 -12.31 -3.08 2.03
N ALA A 50 -11.63 -2.57 0.99
CA ALA A 50 -11.96 -2.87 -0.40
C ALA A 50 -11.71 -4.35 -0.71
N ILE A 51 -12.79 -5.07 -0.99
CA ILE A 51 -12.73 -6.50 -1.38
C ILE A 51 -12.47 -6.62 -2.88
N ASP A 52 -13.11 -5.75 -3.65
CA ASP A 52 -12.89 -5.60 -5.08
C ASP A 52 -11.80 -4.56 -5.33
N TYR A 53 -10.80 -4.91 -6.14
CA TYR A 53 -9.71 -4.01 -6.48
C TYR A 53 -10.21 -2.73 -7.15
N ASP A 54 -11.30 -2.78 -7.91
CA ASP A 54 -11.86 -1.59 -8.55
C ASP A 54 -12.43 -0.57 -7.55
N GLN A 55 -12.76 -1.02 -6.33
CA GLN A 55 -13.26 -0.18 -5.25
C GLN A 55 -12.13 0.45 -4.41
N ARG A 56 -10.86 0.17 -4.70
CA ARG A 56 -9.71 0.69 -3.94
C ARG A 56 -9.68 2.21 -3.81
N TYR A 57 -10.20 2.94 -4.80
CA TYR A 57 -10.25 4.40 -4.78
C TYR A 57 -11.29 4.99 -3.82
N ASP A 58 -12.10 4.14 -3.19
CA ASP A 58 -13.04 4.51 -2.14
C ASP A 58 -12.59 4.02 -0.75
N ASP A 59 -11.41 3.38 -0.66
CA ASP A 59 -10.83 2.86 0.58
C ASP A 59 -9.86 3.86 1.25
N PRO A 60 -10.11 4.26 2.52
CA PRO A 60 -9.21 5.13 3.26
C PRO A 60 -7.79 4.59 3.45
N ALA A 61 -7.61 3.28 3.60
CA ALA A 61 -6.28 2.67 3.73
C ALA A 61 -5.49 2.85 2.43
N TYR A 62 -6.13 2.64 1.28
CA TYR A 62 -5.51 2.89 -0.02
C TYR A 62 -5.13 4.36 -0.18
N TRP A 63 -6.00 5.29 0.24
CA TRP A 63 -5.70 6.72 0.20
C TRP A 63 -4.46 7.08 1.02
N ARG A 64 -4.38 6.58 2.25
CA ARG A 64 -3.26 6.82 3.15
C ARG A 64 -1.97 6.26 2.57
N ILE A 65 -1.95 4.99 2.18
CA ILE A 65 -0.75 4.33 1.66
C ILE A 65 -0.23 5.04 0.41
N ARG A 66 -1.09 5.32 -0.58
CA ARG A 66 -0.68 6.04 -1.80
C ARG A 66 -0.29 7.49 -1.54
N GLY A 67 -0.95 8.17 -0.61
CA GLY A 67 -0.57 9.51 -0.18
C GLY A 67 0.81 9.52 0.49
N ARG A 68 1.10 8.53 1.34
CA ARG A 68 2.39 8.40 2.02
C ARG A 68 3.51 8.04 1.05
N GLU A 69 3.24 7.14 0.10
CA GLU A 69 4.15 6.82 -1.00
C GLU A 69 4.51 8.09 -1.77
N GLN A 70 3.53 8.93 -2.11
CA GLN A 70 3.80 10.19 -2.80
C GLN A 70 4.64 11.16 -1.95
N GLN A 71 4.32 11.31 -0.65
CA GLN A 71 5.11 12.18 0.24
C GLN A 71 6.56 11.70 0.39
N LEU A 72 6.79 10.38 0.47
CA LEU A 72 8.13 9.79 0.52
C LEU A 72 8.90 10.07 -0.77
N MET A 73 8.26 9.86 -1.92
CA MET A 73 8.86 10.17 -3.21
C MET A 73 9.25 11.65 -3.29
N ASP A 74 8.33 12.57 -2.97
CA ASP A 74 8.59 14.01 -3.03
C ASP A 74 9.70 14.42 -2.04
N PHE A 75 9.70 13.88 -0.81
CA PHE A 75 10.74 14.09 0.18
C PHE A 75 12.13 13.64 -0.32
N SER A 76 12.18 12.50 -1.01
CA SER A 76 13.41 11.95 -1.59
C SER A 76 13.83 12.59 -2.92
N GLY A 77 13.07 13.57 -3.42
CA GLY A 77 13.41 14.33 -4.62
C GLY A 77 12.54 14.09 -5.84
N GLY A 78 11.36 13.49 -5.66
CA GLY A 78 10.31 13.35 -6.67
C GLY A 78 10.43 12.12 -7.57
N ALA A 79 9.38 11.85 -8.34
CA ALA A 79 9.37 10.83 -9.38
C ALA A 79 10.27 11.23 -10.56
N GLN A 80 10.72 10.26 -11.36
CA GLN A 80 11.45 10.57 -12.61
C GLN A 80 10.57 11.30 -13.63
N SER A 81 9.25 11.07 -13.62
CA SER A 81 8.30 11.84 -14.44
C SER A 81 8.26 13.33 -14.06
N ASP A 82 8.64 13.67 -12.83
CA ASP A 82 8.73 15.06 -12.36
C ASP A 82 10.14 15.62 -12.46
N THR A 83 11.15 14.74 -12.51
CA THR A 83 12.55 15.09 -12.33
C THR A 83 13.43 14.50 -13.43
N GLY A 84 14.20 15.37 -14.08
CA GLY A 84 15.20 14.95 -15.07
C GLY A 84 16.39 14.21 -14.44
N LYS A 85 17.36 13.86 -15.27
CA LYS A 85 18.61 13.25 -14.79
C LYS A 85 19.48 14.28 -14.04
N PRO A 86 20.22 13.87 -12.99
CA PRO A 86 20.24 12.53 -12.40
C PRO A 86 19.00 12.27 -11.53
N HIS A 87 18.46 11.06 -11.63
CA HIS A 87 17.29 10.66 -10.83
C HIS A 87 17.66 10.51 -9.36
N ARG A 88 16.73 10.92 -8.48
CA ARG A 88 16.86 10.78 -7.03
C ARG A 88 16.05 9.63 -6.45
N THR A 89 15.06 9.14 -7.21
CA THR A 89 14.25 7.96 -6.88
C THR A 89 14.18 7.03 -8.09
N GLU A 90 13.99 5.74 -7.84
CA GLU A 90 13.75 4.72 -8.89
C GLU A 90 12.30 4.71 -9.39
N ASN A 91 11.41 5.48 -8.74
CA ASN A 91 10.01 5.58 -9.14
C ASN A 91 9.88 6.38 -10.44
N VAL A 92 9.65 5.67 -11.54
CA VAL A 92 9.43 6.27 -12.86
C VAL A 92 8.25 7.24 -12.85
N VAL A 93 7.15 6.84 -12.20
CA VAL A 93 5.91 7.61 -12.11
C VAL A 93 5.52 7.90 -10.66
N ARG A 94 4.76 8.97 -10.48
CA ARG A 94 4.15 9.37 -9.22
C ARG A 94 3.21 8.29 -8.66
N ALA A 95 3.17 8.15 -7.34
CA ALA A 95 2.16 7.35 -6.66
C ALA A 95 0.75 7.96 -6.81
N VAL A 96 0.67 9.29 -6.82
CA VAL A 96 -0.54 10.07 -7.08
C VAL A 96 -0.24 11.15 -8.12
N ALA A 97 -0.92 11.06 -9.27
CA ALA A 97 -0.78 12.03 -10.37
C ALA A 97 -1.12 13.46 -9.91
N LYS A 98 -0.43 14.47 -10.48
CA LYS A 98 -0.59 15.87 -10.06
C LYS A 98 -1.99 16.42 -10.32
N ASP A 99 -2.61 15.97 -11.40
CA ASP A 99 -3.94 16.34 -11.86
C ASP A 99 -5.04 15.39 -11.35
N ASN A 100 -4.70 14.45 -10.45
CA ASN A 100 -5.70 13.60 -9.85
C ASN A 100 -6.70 14.49 -9.05
N PRO A 101 -8.00 14.51 -9.39
CA PRO A 101 -8.97 15.38 -8.72
C PRO A 101 -9.15 15.04 -7.25
N ARG A 102 -8.80 13.81 -6.84
CA ARG A 102 -8.79 13.37 -5.45
C ARG A 102 -7.41 13.51 -4.79
N GLY A 103 -6.38 13.98 -5.50
CA GLY A 103 -4.98 13.97 -5.03
C GLY A 103 -4.77 14.60 -3.66
N ARG A 104 -5.45 15.72 -3.39
CA ARG A 104 -5.42 16.36 -2.06
C ARG A 104 -5.99 15.46 -0.96
N ARG A 105 -7.01 14.66 -1.26
CA ARG A 105 -7.60 13.70 -0.30
C ARG A 105 -6.60 12.60 0.08
N PHE A 106 -5.80 12.11 -0.86
CA PHE A 106 -4.72 11.14 -0.58
C PHE A 106 -3.67 11.75 0.35
N HIS A 107 -3.22 12.97 0.05
CA HIS A 107 -2.25 13.70 0.86
C HIS A 107 -2.75 13.92 2.28
N ASP A 108 -3.96 14.46 2.43
CA ASP A 108 -4.53 14.78 3.74
C ASP A 108 -4.75 13.50 4.55
N ALA A 109 -5.21 12.41 3.94
CA ALA A 109 -5.39 11.13 4.62
C ALA A 109 -4.06 10.60 5.19
N ALA A 110 -2.98 10.62 4.42
CA ALA A 110 -1.65 10.22 4.87
C ALA A 110 -1.12 11.13 6.00
N THR A 111 -1.25 12.44 5.82
CA THR A 111 -0.86 13.46 6.81
C THR A 111 -1.59 13.29 8.13
N ILE A 112 -2.90 13.02 8.10
CA ILE A 112 -3.69 12.78 9.32
C ILE A 112 -3.20 11.51 10.04
N ARG A 113 -2.82 10.46 9.30
CA ARG A 113 -2.43 9.17 9.88
C ARG A 113 -1.00 9.18 10.44
N TRP A 114 -0.05 9.80 9.74
CA TRP A 114 1.39 9.69 10.04
C TRP A 114 2.14 11.03 10.14
N GLY A 115 1.44 12.15 10.04
CA GLY A 115 2.04 13.48 9.94
C GLY A 115 2.50 13.82 8.52
N GLU A 116 2.60 15.12 8.23
CA GLU A 116 3.10 15.60 6.94
C GLU A 116 4.61 15.39 6.85
N LEU A 117 5.05 14.53 5.93
CA LEU A 117 6.48 14.36 5.63
C LEU A 117 6.99 15.37 4.60
N HIS A 118 6.16 15.71 3.63
CA HIS A 118 6.46 16.68 2.59
C HIS A 118 5.17 17.38 2.18
N ARG A 119 5.23 18.65 1.78
CA ARG A 119 4.05 19.43 1.36
C ARG A 119 3.39 18.85 0.10
N TYR A 120 2.09 19.11 -0.06
CA TYR A 120 1.34 18.71 -1.25
C TYR A 120 1.91 19.33 -2.53
N THR A 121 2.05 18.51 -3.58
CA THR A 121 2.70 18.87 -4.86
C THR A 121 1.80 18.68 -6.09
N GLY A 122 0.50 18.40 -5.91
CA GLY A 122 -0.48 18.37 -7.01
C GLY A 122 -1.01 19.76 -7.39
N TYR A 123 -1.79 19.81 -8.47
CA TYR A 123 -2.45 21.02 -9.00
C TYR A 123 -3.84 21.24 -8.42
#